data_AF-A0A7X9GTQ5-F1
#
_entry.id   AF-A0A7X9GTQ5-F1
#
_cell.length_a   1.000
_cell.length_b   1.000
_cell.length_c   1.000
_cell.angle_alpha   90.00
_cell.angle_beta   90.00
_cell.angle_gamma   90.00
#
_symmetry.space_group_name_H-M   'P 1'
#
loop_
_entity.id
_entity.type
_entity.pdbx_description
1 polymer ?
#
loop_
_entity_poly.entity_id
_entity_poly.type
_entity_poly.pdbx_seq_one_letter_code
_entity_poly.pdbx_strand_id
1 'polypeptide(L)'
;MIWAQARGGVIGAAGTMPWHLPEDLRHFSRTTKGSPVVMGRRTWESFPPKYRPLPGRINIVITRDDGFAAEGAVRARDLPEGLRLARDLL
;
A
#
# COMPACT_ATOMS: atom_id res chain seq x y z
N MET A 1 -11.07 -4.26 -1.53
CA MET A 1 -10.22 -3.10 -1.92
C MET A 1 -10.61 -1.92 -1.05
N ILE A 2 -9.68 -0.99 -0.77
CA ILE A 2 -9.92 0.22 0.02
C ILE A 2 -9.15 1.39 -0.60
N TRP A 3 -9.77 2.55 -0.76
CA TRP A 3 -9.16 3.77 -1.28
C TRP A 3 -9.98 5.00 -0.86
N ALA A 4 -9.35 6.17 -0.93
CA ALA A 4 -10.02 7.46 -0.86
C ALA A 4 -10.00 8.14 -2.24
N GLN A 5 -11.07 8.86 -2.59
CA GLN A 5 -11.16 9.56 -3.88
C GLN A 5 -11.85 10.92 -3.72
N ALA A 6 -11.41 11.90 -4.50
CA ALA A 6 -12.15 13.13 -4.71
C ALA A 6 -13.39 12.91 -5.59
N ARG A 7 -14.30 13.89 -5.65
CA ARG A 7 -15.53 13.82 -6.46
C ARG A 7 -15.28 13.57 -7.96
N GLY A 8 -14.12 13.94 -8.48
CA GLY A 8 -13.70 13.69 -9.87
C GLY A 8 -12.88 12.41 -10.09
N GLY A 9 -12.84 11.48 -9.12
CA GLY A 9 -12.11 10.22 -9.22
C GLY A 9 -10.60 10.32 -8.96
N VAL A 10 -10.10 11.50 -8.57
CA VAL A 10 -8.68 11.69 -8.21
C VAL A 10 -8.37 10.94 -6.91
N ILE A 11 -7.37 10.06 -6.96
CA ILE A 11 -6.86 9.30 -5.80
C ILE A 11 -5.46 9.76 -5.35
N GLY A 12 -4.82 10.62 -6.13
CA GLY A 12 -3.47 11.13 -5.89
C GLY A 12 -3.08 12.16 -6.94
N ALA A 13 -2.19 13.09 -6.57
CA ALA A 13 -1.62 14.10 -7.46
C ALA A 13 -0.14 14.29 -7.11
N ALA A 14 0.74 14.39 -8.12
CA ALA A 14 2.18 14.55 -7.94
C ALA A 14 2.83 13.55 -6.95
N GLY A 15 2.36 12.30 -6.94
CA GLY A 15 2.89 11.25 -6.06
C GLY A 15 2.46 11.32 -4.59
N THR A 16 1.53 12.23 -4.25
CA THR A 16 0.97 12.37 -2.89
C THR A 16 -0.56 12.40 -2.92
N MET A 17 -1.19 12.39 -1.73
CA MET A 17 -2.60 12.73 -1.59
C MET A 17 -2.76 14.26 -1.66
N PRO A 18 -3.68 14.78 -2.49
CA PRO A 18 -3.88 16.23 -2.61
C PRO A 18 -4.66 16.83 -1.44
N TRP A 19 -4.95 16.05 -0.40
CA TRP A 19 -5.63 16.47 0.83
C TRP A 19 -4.89 15.97 2.07
N HIS A 20 -5.09 16.68 3.19
CA HIS A 20 -4.66 16.24 4.51
C HIS A 20 -5.90 15.89 5.34
N LEU A 21 -6.18 14.59 5.49
CA LEU A 21 -7.35 14.09 6.23
C LEU A 21 -6.92 12.97 7.20
N PRO A 22 -6.54 13.32 8.44
CA PRO A 22 -6.08 12.34 9.43
C PRO A 22 -7.11 11.25 9.76
N GLU A 23 -8.41 11.57 9.71
CA GLU A 23 -9.53 10.66 9.94
C GLU A 23 -9.53 9.50 8.95
N ASP A 24 -9.22 9.79 7.68
CA ASP A 24 -9.16 8.80 6.60
C ASP A 24 -8.02 7.81 6.82
N LEU A 25 -6.84 8.31 7.21
CA LEU A 25 -5.70 7.45 7.56
C LEU A 25 -6.00 6.57 8.79
N ARG A 26 -6.70 7.10 9.80
CA ARG A 26 -7.14 6.31 10.96
C ARG A 26 -8.16 5.24 10.55
N HIS A 27 -9.09 5.59 9.66
CA HIS A 27 -10.03 4.63 9.10
C HIS A 27 -9.29 3.52 8.34
N PHE A 28 -8.41 3.87 7.39
CA PHE A 28 -7.59 2.92 6.64
C PHE A 28 -6.79 1.99 7.57
N SER A 29 -6.13 2.55 8.59
CA SER A 29 -5.37 1.78 9.57
C SER A 29 -6.24 0.77 10.32
N ARG A 30 -7.42 1.20 10.81
CA ARG A 30 -8.36 0.32 11.50
C ARG A 30 -8.89 -0.78 10.58
N THR A 31 -9.27 -0.43 9.35
CA THR A 31 -9.90 -1.35 8.40
C THR A 31 -8.92 -2.39 7.85
N THR A 32 -7.63 -2.05 7.73
CA THR A 32 -6.60 -2.96 7.17
C THR A 32 -5.80 -3.72 8.23
N LYS A 33 -6.01 -3.45 9.52
CA LYS A 33 -5.24 -4.08 10.60
C LYS A 33 -5.43 -5.60 10.58
N GLY A 34 -4.31 -6.33 10.68
CA GLY A 34 -4.33 -7.80 10.72
C GLY A 34 -4.52 -8.48 9.37
N SER A 35 -4.62 -7.72 8.27
CA SER A 35 -4.68 -8.27 6.91
C SER A 35 -3.46 -7.85 6.09
N PRO A 36 -2.98 -8.69 5.15
CA PRO A 36 -2.01 -8.27 4.16
C PRO A 36 -2.52 -7.07 3.35
N VAL A 37 -1.60 -6.18 3.01
CA VAL A 37 -1.86 -5.01 2.17
C VAL A 37 -1.03 -5.11 0.89
N VAL A 38 -1.73 -5.23 -0.24
CA VAL A 38 -1.13 -5.28 -1.57
C VAL A 38 -1.25 -3.91 -2.22
N MET A 39 -0.13 -3.35 -2.69
CA MET A 39 -0.08 -2.02 -3.29
C MET A 39 0.95 -1.94 -4.41
N GLY A 40 0.89 -0.90 -5.26
CA GLY A 40 1.93 -0.64 -6.25
C GLY A 40 3.14 0.10 -5.67
N ARG A 41 4.30 0.00 -6.36
CA ARG A 41 5.55 0.67 -5.95
C ARG A 41 5.40 2.17 -5.65
N ARG A 42 4.69 2.92 -6.50
CA ARG A 42 4.50 4.36 -6.30
C ARG A 42 3.68 4.69 -5.05
N THR A 43 2.69 3.85 -4.70
CA THR A 43 1.94 3.98 -3.46
C THR A 43 2.83 3.73 -2.25
N TRP A 44 3.66 2.68 -2.30
CA TRP A 44 4.68 2.43 -1.27
C TRP A 44 5.61 3.64 -1.12
N GLU A 45 6.19 4.14 -2.21
CA GLU A 45 7.11 5.28 -2.20
C GLU A 45 6.46 6.58 -1.68
N SER A 46 5.14 6.75 -1.86
CA SER A 46 4.41 7.93 -1.38
C SER A 46 4.28 8.02 0.14
N PHE A 47 4.45 6.90 0.86
CA PHE A 47 4.40 6.91 2.31
C PHE A 47 5.67 7.52 2.91
N PRO A 48 5.53 8.42 3.92
CA PRO A 48 6.68 8.87 4.70
C PRO A 48 7.46 7.67 5.27
N PRO A 49 8.81 7.68 5.26
CA PRO A 49 9.62 6.53 5.68
C PRO A 49 9.26 5.97 7.07
N LYS A 50 8.92 6.84 8.03
CA LYS A 50 8.50 6.44 9.39
C LYS A 50 7.22 5.59 9.45
N TYR A 51 6.43 5.55 8.38
CA TYR A 51 5.19 4.76 8.28
C TYR A 51 5.34 3.54 7.38
N ARG A 52 6.55 3.27 6.89
CA ARG A 52 6.88 2.06 6.12
C ARG A 52 7.80 1.14 6.93
N PRO A 53 7.53 -0.18 6.96
CA PRO A 53 6.29 -0.83 6.52
C PRO A 53 5.08 -0.39 7.36
N LEU A 54 3.87 -0.58 6.82
CA LEU A 54 2.66 -0.34 7.58
C LEU A 54 2.58 -1.35 8.75
N PRO A 55 2.59 -0.90 10.02
CA PRO A 55 2.78 -1.79 11.17
C PRO A 55 1.62 -2.78 11.33
N GLY A 56 1.94 -3.98 11.82
CA GLY A 56 0.97 -5.06 12.08
C GLY A 56 0.31 -5.65 10.83
N ARG A 57 0.94 -5.48 9.66
CA ARG A 57 0.45 -5.92 8.36
C ARG A 57 1.59 -6.49 7.53
N ILE A 58 1.26 -7.48 6.72
CA ILE A 58 2.16 -7.99 5.69
C ILE A 58 2.07 -7.03 4.51
N ASN A 59 3.17 -6.35 4.20
CA ASN A 59 3.21 -5.36 3.13
C ASN A 59 3.71 -6.03 1.85
N ILE A 60 2.90 -5.98 0.78
CA ILE A 60 3.23 -6.58 -0.52
C ILE A 60 3.26 -5.47 -1.57
N VAL A 61 4.40 -5.33 -2.26
CA VAL A 61 4.63 -4.26 -3.24
C VAL A 61 4.73 -4.86 -4.64
N ILE A 62 3.80 -4.47 -5.50
CA ILE A 62 3.78 -4.84 -6.91
C ILE A 62 4.70 -3.91 -7.70
N THR A 63 5.68 -4.48 -8.37
CA THR A 63 6.63 -3.78 -9.24
C THR A 63 7.25 -4.72 -10.27
N ARG A 64 7.51 -4.21 -11.47
CA ARG A 64 8.25 -4.93 -12.52
C ARG A 64 9.77 -4.78 -12.40
N ASP A 65 10.23 -3.97 -11.46
CA ASP A 65 11.64 -3.80 -11.16
C ASP A 65 12.12 -4.99 -10.32
N ASP A 66 12.93 -5.86 -10.92
CA ASP A 66 13.45 -7.06 -10.26
C ASP A 66 14.55 -6.75 -9.24
N GLY A 67 15.16 -5.56 -9.30
CA GLY A 67 16.11 -5.07 -8.30
C GLY A 67 15.46 -4.37 -7.10
N PHE A 68 14.12 -4.25 -7.09
CA PHE A 68 13.43 -3.55 -6.03
C PHE A 68 13.53 -4.31 -4.70
N ALA A 69 14.14 -3.65 -3.71
CA ALA A 69 14.18 -4.09 -2.33
C ALA A 69 13.48 -3.06 -1.44
N ALA A 70 12.62 -3.55 -0.54
CA ALA A 70 11.95 -2.74 0.46
C ALA A 70 11.95 -3.49 1.78
N GLU A 71 12.66 -2.95 2.77
CA GLU A 71 12.76 -3.57 4.08
C GLU A 71 11.37 -3.75 4.72
N GLY A 72 11.10 -4.95 5.21
CA GLY A 72 9.81 -5.29 5.83
C GLY A 72 8.64 -5.44 4.85
N ALA A 73 8.89 -5.47 3.54
CA ALA A 73 7.88 -5.73 2.51
C ALA A 73 8.31 -6.83 1.54
N VAL A 74 7.33 -7.52 0.97
CA VAL A 74 7.53 -8.59 -0.02
C VAL A 74 7.28 -8.02 -1.41
N ARG A 75 8.20 -8.25 -2.34
CA ARG A 75 8.01 -7.89 -3.75
C ARG A 75 7.10 -8.89 -4.45
N ALA A 76 6.19 -8.39 -5.28
CA ALA A 76 5.44 -9.18 -6.27
C ALA A 76 5.64 -8.57 -7.66
N ARG A 77 5.76 -9.39 -8.71
CA ARG A 77 5.95 -8.94 -10.10
C ARG A 77 4.66 -8.42 -10.74
N ASP A 78 3.52 -8.92 -10.27
CA ASP A 78 2.18 -8.60 -10.78
C ASP A 78 1.10 -8.82 -9.70
N LEU A 79 -0.14 -8.48 -10.03
CA LEU A 79 -1.28 -8.60 -9.12
C LEU A 79 -1.62 -10.07 -8.78
N PRO A 80 -1.68 -11.02 -9.73
CA PRO A 80 -1.87 -12.44 -9.41
C PRO A 80 -0.88 -12.97 -8.38
N GLU A 81 0.41 -12.67 -8.54
CA GLU A 81 1.43 -13.05 -7.56
C GLU A 81 1.19 -12.37 -6.20
N GLY A 82 0.88 -11.07 -6.19
CA GLY A 82 0.62 -10.33 -4.96
C GLY A 82 -0.57 -10.91 -4.17
N LEU A 83 -1.64 -11.32 -4.85
CA LEU A 83 -2.80 -11.96 -4.22
C LEU A 83 -2.47 -13.37 -3.72
N ARG A 84 -1.65 -14.13 -4.45
CA ARG A 84 -1.17 -15.44 -4.01
C ARG A 84 -0.36 -15.31 -2.71
N LEU A 85 0.60 -14.39 -2.67
CA LEU A 85 1.39 -14.09 -1.47
C LEU A 85 0.52 -13.66 -0.29
N ALA A 86 -0.48 -12.82 -0.54
CA ALA A 86 -1.41 -12.39 0.51
C ALA A 86 -2.17 -13.57 1.14
N ARG A 87 -2.58 -14.56 0.34
CA ARG A 87 -3.25 -15.76 0.84
C ARG A 87 -2.30 -16.69 1.58
N ASP A 88 -1.10 -16.89 1.06
CA ASP A 88 -0.16 -17.90 1.56
C ASP A 88 0.57 -17.45 2.84
N LEU A 89 0.59 -16.14 3.14
CA LEU A 89 1.26 -15.56 4.31
C LEU A 89 0.29 -15.21 5.47
N LEU A 90 -1.00 -15.47 5.31
CA LEU A 90 -2.02 -15.39 6.36
C LEU A 90 -1.98 -16.63 7.25
#